data_AF-A0A8J4CBZ2-F1
#
_entry.id   AF-A0A8J4CBZ2-F1
#
_cell.length_a   1.000
_cell.length_b   1.000
_cell.length_c   1.000
_cell.angle_alpha   90.00
_cell.angle_beta   90.00
_cell.angle_gamma   90.00
#
_symmetry.space_group_name_H-M   'P 1'
#
loop_
_entity.id
_entity.type
_entity.pdbx_description
1 polymer ?
#
loop_
_entity_poly.entity_id
_entity_poly.type
_entity_poly.pdbx_seq_one_letter_code
_entity_poly.pdbx_strand_id
1 'polypeptide(L)'
;MGGTYTPRIIQRRQYWRLISSLFHNAGAIHLTSNMGMVWTFGHFLVREISPWLVALMFFAAGLAGLLVSVNIGADFSTAGASIPAFALAGAATAMLLFRWRRFTCHFASAAVVGFIVGANAFIGATPFVDNSGNTAGFVFGAVICLGIMMVRREKTDTKVGGVLVYVIAVGAVAALLAAIVGGLAGLQLDTPIAGCCDVWVCTPSSLWRCNASRINICTLTTYVNDTPILTCPQGNKFAVSLGSGSTAGDVQALCESLCSTGANMVSSGGGSSGYPDTSQR
;
A
#
# COMPACT_ATOMS: atom_id res chain seq x y z
N MET A 1 -11.52 -0.94 -8.58
CA MET A 1 -11.37 -1.75 -7.35
C MET A 1 -10.94 -0.88 -6.18
N GLY A 2 -10.94 -1.42 -4.95
CA GLY A 2 -10.70 -0.70 -3.68
C GLY A 2 -9.25 -0.65 -3.18
N GLY A 3 -8.27 -0.96 -4.03
CA GLY A 3 -6.85 -0.84 -3.70
C GLY A 3 -6.35 0.60 -3.63
N THR A 4 -5.10 0.73 -3.20
CA THR A 4 -4.40 2.00 -3.02
C THR A 4 -4.03 2.52 -4.39
N TYR A 5 -4.50 3.71 -4.73
CA TYR A 5 -4.08 4.38 -5.95
C TYR A 5 -3.96 5.87 -5.66
N THR A 6 -2.73 6.33 -5.49
CA THR A 6 -2.39 7.68 -5.02
C THR A 6 -3.07 8.78 -5.84
N PRO A 7 -3.07 8.75 -7.20
CA PRO A 7 -3.76 9.76 -8.00
C PRO A 7 -5.25 9.90 -7.67
N ARG A 8 -5.98 8.80 -7.44
CA ARG A 8 -7.41 8.87 -7.07
C ARG A 8 -7.66 9.32 -5.65
N ILE A 9 -6.76 9.01 -4.72
CA ILE A 9 -6.87 9.44 -3.32
C ILE A 9 -6.72 10.96 -3.27
N ILE A 10 -5.71 11.50 -3.96
CA ILE A 10 -5.38 12.91 -3.98
C ILE A 10 -6.36 13.70 -4.87
N GLN A 11 -6.39 13.42 -6.18
CA GLN A 11 -7.10 14.24 -7.17
C GLN A 11 -8.62 14.08 -7.09
N ARG A 12 -9.11 12.88 -6.74
CA ARG A 12 -10.55 12.57 -6.67
C ARG A 12 -11.08 12.46 -5.23
N ARG A 13 -10.26 12.81 -4.23
CA ARG A 13 -10.60 12.75 -2.79
C ARG A 13 -11.22 11.42 -2.35
N GLN A 14 -10.79 10.30 -2.94
CA GLN A 14 -11.32 8.97 -2.63
C GLN A 14 -10.68 8.40 -1.35
N TYR A 15 -10.79 9.10 -0.22
CA TYR A 15 -10.17 8.71 1.06
C TYR A 15 -10.67 7.37 1.62
N TRP A 16 -11.86 6.90 1.21
CA TRP A 16 -12.36 5.57 1.54
C TRP A 16 -11.39 4.45 1.11
N ARG A 17 -10.54 4.71 0.11
CA ARG A 17 -9.47 3.79 -0.31
C ARG A 17 -8.46 3.52 0.79
N LEU A 18 -8.23 4.46 1.71
CA LEU A 18 -7.32 4.25 2.84
C LEU A 18 -7.80 3.13 3.76
N ILE A 19 -9.12 2.90 3.83
CA ILE A 19 -9.69 1.83 4.64
C ILE A 19 -9.88 0.57 3.80
N SER A 20 -10.46 0.69 2.60
CA SER A 20 -10.73 -0.49 1.77
C SER A 20 -9.46 -1.21 1.31
N SER A 21 -8.34 -0.49 1.17
CA SER A 21 -7.08 -1.09 0.73
C SER A 21 -6.52 -2.09 1.74
N LEU A 22 -6.83 -1.93 3.03
CA LEU A 22 -6.47 -2.87 4.10
C LEU A 22 -7.13 -4.25 3.94
N PHE A 23 -8.10 -4.39 3.05
CA PHE A 23 -8.78 -5.64 2.73
C PHE A 23 -8.58 -6.07 1.28
N HIS A 24 -7.94 -5.23 0.46
CA HIS A 24 -7.73 -5.50 -0.96
C HIS A 24 -6.48 -6.37 -1.16
N ASN A 25 -6.66 -7.51 -1.82
CA ASN A 25 -5.61 -8.47 -2.12
C ASN A 25 -5.34 -8.51 -3.63
N ALA A 26 -4.07 -8.67 -4.02
CA ALA A 26 -3.67 -8.72 -5.43
C ALA A 26 -4.09 -10.02 -6.16
N GLY A 27 -4.34 -11.11 -5.42
CA GLY A 27 -4.75 -12.39 -5.98
C GLY A 27 -4.89 -13.49 -4.92
N ALA A 28 -5.18 -14.71 -5.35
CA ALA A 28 -5.44 -15.84 -4.46
C ALA A 28 -4.23 -16.22 -3.58
N ILE A 29 -3.02 -16.22 -4.15
CA ILE A 29 -1.78 -16.53 -3.39
C ILE A 29 -1.57 -15.49 -2.28
N HIS A 30 -1.70 -14.21 -2.62
CA HIS A 30 -1.57 -13.10 -1.67
C HIS A 30 -2.65 -13.15 -0.57
N LEU A 31 -3.89 -13.48 -0.93
CA LEU A 31 -4.97 -13.66 0.05
C LEU A 31 -4.64 -14.79 1.03
N THR A 32 -4.28 -15.96 0.52
CA THR A 32 -3.96 -17.13 1.35
C THR A 32 -2.78 -16.86 2.27
N SER A 33 -1.73 -16.22 1.77
CA SER A 33 -0.54 -15.89 2.57
C SER A 33 -0.87 -14.88 3.68
N ASN A 34 -1.65 -13.84 3.37
CA ASN A 34 -2.10 -12.84 4.35
C ASN A 34 -2.99 -13.45 5.42
N MET A 35 -3.95 -14.30 5.05
CA MET A 35 -4.80 -14.99 6.02
C MET A 35 -3.98 -15.94 6.89
N GLY A 36 -2.97 -16.60 6.34
CA GLY A 36 -2.00 -17.39 7.11
C GLY A 36 -1.22 -16.57 8.13
N MET A 37 -0.72 -15.38 7.75
CA MET A 37 -0.05 -14.47 8.68
C MET A 37 -0.98 -13.96 9.77
N VAL A 38 -2.18 -13.50 9.41
CA VAL A 38 -3.17 -13.00 10.38
C VAL A 38 -3.58 -14.12 11.34
N TRP A 39 -3.80 -15.33 10.85
CA TRP A 39 -4.10 -16.49 11.69
C TRP A 39 -2.93 -16.79 12.64
N THR A 40 -1.73 -17.01 12.12
CA THR A 40 -0.58 -17.42 12.94
C THR A 40 -0.19 -16.34 13.96
N PHE A 41 0.07 -15.11 13.51
CA PHE A 41 0.54 -14.04 14.40
C PHE A 41 -0.59 -13.42 15.21
N GLY A 42 -1.78 -13.25 14.62
CA GLY A 42 -2.93 -12.73 15.34
C GLY A 42 -3.32 -13.65 16.48
N HIS A 43 -3.49 -14.94 16.22
CA HIS A 43 -3.84 -15.90 17.28
C HIS A 43 -2.78 -15.98 18.38
N PHE A 44 -1.49 -15.96 18.02
CA PHE A 44 -0.39 -15.87 18.99
C PHE A 44 -0.50 -14.61 19.86
N LEU A 45 -0.63 -13.44 19.24
CA LEU A 45 -0.68 -12.17 19.96
C LEU A 45 -1.93 -12.04 20.83
N VAL A 46 -3.10 -12.53 20.39
CA VAL A 46 -4.32 -12.49 21.21
C VAL A 46 -4.13 -13.21 22.54
N ARG A 47 -3.38 -14.33 22.55
CA ARG A 47 -3.04 -15.10 23.76
C ARG A 47 -2.04 -14.38 24.66
N GLU A 48 -1.09 -13.64 24.08
CA GLU A 48 -0.04 -12.94 24.84
C GLU A 48 -0.46 -11.56 25.36
N ILE A 49 -1.29 -10.84 24.59
CA ILE A 49 -1.70 -9.46 24.91
C ILE A 49 -3.19 -9.34 25.21
N SER A 50 -4.02 -9.11 24.20
CA SER A 50 -5.48 -8.94 24.30
C SER A 50 -6.05 -8.83 22.88
N PRO A 51 -7.25 -9.38 22.60
CA PRO A 51 -7.89 -9.24 21.30
C PRO A 51 -8.07 -7.79 20.87
N TRP A 52 -8.41 -6.89 21.79
CA TRP A 52 -8.66 -5.48 21.49
C TRP A 52 -7.38 -4.73 21.12
N LEU A 53 -6.27 -5.03 21.79
CA LEU A 53 -4.97 -4.43 21.47
C LEU A 53 -4.42 -4.95 20.14
N VAL A 54 -4.66 -6.22 19.82
CA VAL A 54 -4.32 -6.81 18.52
C VAL A 54 -5.13 -6.15 17.41
N ALA A 55 -6.44 -5.97 17.59
CA ALA A 55 -7.29 -5.28 16.63
C ALA A 55 -6.86 -3.82 16.43
N LEU A 56 -6.61 -3.09 17.53
CA LEU A 56 -6.11 -1.72 17.45
C LEU A 56 -4.79 -1.64 16.69
N MET A 57 -3.86 -2.54 16.97
CA MET A 57 -2.56 -2.60 16.29
C MET A 57 -2.71 -2.92 14.81
N PHE A 58 -3.56 -3.89 14.46
CA PHE A 58 -3.89 -4.24 13.08
C PHE A 58 -4.35 -3.02 12.28
N PHE A 59 -5.29 -2.24 12.83
CA PHE A 59 -5.81 -1.06 12.13
C PHE A 59 -4.89 0.15 12.19
N ALA A 60 -4.30 0.46 13.35
CA ALA A 60 -3.50 1.67 13.53
C ALA A 60 -2.15 1.58 12.83
N ALA A 61 -1.41 0.48 12.99
CA ALA A 61 -0.17 0.25 12.24
C ALA A 61 -0.46 -0.02 10.76
N GLY A 62 -1.58 -0.69 10.45
CA GLY A 62 -2.06 -0.88 9.09
C GLY A 62 -2.25 0.45 8.35
N LEU A 63 -3.00 1.38 8.97
CA LEU A 63 -3.26 2.70 8.41
C LEU A 63 -2.00 3.57 8.33
N ALA A 64 -1.15 3.56 9.37
CA ALA A 64 0.11 4.30 9.35
C ALA A 64 1.05 3.80 8.24
N GLY A 65 1.18 2.47 8.06
CA GLY A 65 1.95 1.89 6.97
C GLY A 65 1.37 2.22 5.60
N LEU A 66 0.04 2.20 5.47
CA LEU A 66 -0.63 2.59 4.23
C LEU A 66 -0.38 4.07 3.89
N LEU A 67 -0.40 4.97 4.88
CA LEU A 67 -0.10 6.38 4.66
C LEU A 67 1.35 6.60 4.21
N VAL A 68 2.31 5.85 4.76
CA VAL A 68 3.70 5.86 4.26
C VAL A 68 3.74 5.47 2.79
N SER A 69 3.06 4.38 2.43
CA SER A 69 2.97 3.91 1.05
C SER A 69 2.35 4.93 0.09
N VAL A 70 1.20 5.50 0.45
CA VAL A 70 0.50 6.47 -0.42
C VAL A 70 1.39 7.71 -0.65
N ASN A 71 2.16 8.11 0.36
CA ASN A 71 3.09 9.25 0.27
C ASN A 71 4.36 8.92 -0.54
N ILE A 72 4.86 7.69 -0.51
CA ILE A 72 5.92 7.25 -1.44
C ILE A 72 5.38 7.30 -2.88
N GLY A 73 4.12 6.91 -3.05
CA GLY A 73 3.41 6.99 -4.32
C GLY A 73 3.74 5.82 -5.23
N ALA A 74 2.69 5.23 -5.81
CA ALA A 74 2.83 4.27 -6.89
C ALA A 74 1.94 4.71 -8.06
N ASP A 75 2.46 4.63 -9.28
CA ASP A 75 1.73 4.98 -10.51
C ASP A 75 0.65 3.95 -10.88
N PHE A 76 0.51 2.88 -10.09
CA PHE A 76 -0.42 1.78 -10.31
C PHE A 76 -1.17 1.44 -9.01
N SER A 77 -2.31 0.76 -9.16
CA SER A 77 -3.10 0.32 -8.01
C SER A 77 -2.40 -0.82 -7.28
N THR A 78 -2.18 -0.68 -5.97
CA THR A 78 -1.59 -1.71 -5.11
C THR A 78 -2.58 -2.31 -4.11
N ALA A 79 -2.30 -3.53 -3.68
CA ALA A 79 -2.99 -4.25 -2.62
C ALA A 79 -2.36 -3.92 -1.26
N GLY A 80 -3.20 -3.53 -0.30
CA GLY A 80 -2.75 -3.13 1.04
C GLY A 80 -3.07 -4.13 2.15
N ALA A 81 -3.72 -5.26 1.84
CA ALA A 81 -4.16 -6.22 2.87
C ALA A 81 -3.03 -6.92 3.64
N SER A 82 -1.82 -6.93 3.08
CA SER A 82 -0.63 -7.44 3.75
C SER A 82 -0.13 -6.49 4.84
N ILE A 83 -0.38 -5.18 4.76
CA ILE A 83 0.20 -4.19 5.68
C ILE A 83 -0.20 -4.48 7.15
N PRO A 84 -1.49 -4.70 7.46
CA PRO A 84 -1.90 -5.10 8.81
C PRO A 84 -1.33 -6.46 9.24
N ALA A 85 -1.18 -7.41 8.31
CA ALA A 85 -0.61 -8.73 8.60
C ALA A 85 0.88 -8.61 8.98
N PHE A 86 1.63 -7.78 8.26
CA PHE A 86 3.01 -7.44 8.59
C PHE A 86 3.12 -6.71 9.93
N ALA A 87 2.17 -5.86 10.30
CA ALA A 87 2.15 -5.26 11.63
C ALA A 87 2.05 -6.31 12.74
N LEU A 88 1.20 -7.32 12.59
CA LEU A 88 1.15 -8.44 13.53
C LEU A 88 2.45 -9.25 13.55
N ALA A 89 3.06 -9.48 12.39
CA ALA A 89 4.34 -10.17 12.31
C ALA A 89 5.49 -9.38 12.99
N GLY A 90 5.52 -8.06 12.83
CA GLY A 90 6.47 -7.18 13.50
C GLY A 90 6.30 -7.20 15.01
N ALA A 91 5.05 -7.19 15.48
CA ALA A 91 4.73 -7.34 16.90
C ALA A 91 5.16 -8.69 17.48
N ALA A 92 4.90 -9.79 16.77
CA ALA A 92 5.34 -11.12 17.16
C ALA A 92 6.87 -11.24 17.17
N THR A 93 7.55 -10.65 16.18
CA THR A 93 9.01 -10.58 16.12
C THR A 93 9.58 -9.79 17.31
N ALA A 94 8.98 -8.65 17.64
CA ALA A 94 9.36 -7.87 18.83
C ALA A 94 9.19 -8.67 20.12
N MET A 95 8.09 -9.41 20.29
CA MET A 95 7.94 -10.31 21.44
C MET A 95 9.01 -11.39 21.48
N LEU A 96 9.31 -12.01 20.34
CA LEU A 96 10.34 -13.05 20.26
C LEU A 96 11.70 -12.50 20.68
N LEU A 97 12.10 -11.33 20.19
CA LEU A 97 13.39 -10.72 20.52
C LEU A 97 13.48 -10.31 22.00
N PHE A 98 12.45 -9.66 22.54
CA PHE A 98 12.50 -9.09 23.90
C PHE A 98 12.08 -10.06 25.00
N ARG A 99 11.32 -11.11 24.66
CA ARG A 99 10.93 -12.19 25.56
C ARG A 99 11.52 -13.53 25.12
N TRP A 100 12.70 -13.50 24.50
CA TRP A 100 13.39 -14.69 23.98
C TRP A 100 13.27 -15.87 24.94
N ARG A 101 13.69 -15.70 26.21
CA ARG A 101 13.68 -16.72 27.28
C ARG A 101 12.34 -17.40 27.58
N ARG A 102 11.20 -16.88 27.10
CA ARG A 102 9.87 -17.50 27.29
C ARG A 102 9.57 -18.61 26.28
N PHE A 103 10.30 -18.68 25.17
CA PHE A 103 10.06 -19.68 24.13
C PHE A 103 10.84 -20.95 24.43
N THR A 104 10.18 -22.11 24.47
CA THR A 104 10.83 -23.40 24.75
C THR A 104 11.88 -23.76 23.69
N CYS A 105 11.54 -23.57 22.41
CA CYS A 105 12.44 -23.79 21.27
C CYS A 105 12.69 -22.48 20.52
N HIS A 106 13.57 -21.64 21.08
CA HIS A 106 13.90 -20.31 20.58
C HIS A 106 14.30 -20.26 19.11
N PHE A 107 15.28 -21.09 18.70
CA PHE A 107 15.79 -21.11 17.34
C PHE A 107 14.74 -21.59 16.33
N ALA A 108 13.96 -22.62 16.69
CA ALA A 108 12.87 -23.09 15.83
C ALA A 108 11.80 -22.00 15.66
N SER A 109 11.44 -21.31 16.74
CA SER A 109 10.48 -20.19 16.68
C SER A 109 10.99 -19.05 15.80
N ALA A 110 12.26 -18.67 15.97
CA ALA A 110 12.91 -17.66 15.13
C ALA A 110 13.00 -18.06 13.67
N ALA A 111 13.34 -19.32 13.39
CA ALA A 111 13.39 -19.84 12.03
C ALA A 111 12.00 -19.82 11.37
N VAL A 112 10.94 -20.23 12.08
CA VAL A 112 9.57 -20.20 11.55
C VAL A 112 9.09 -18.77 11.31
N VAL A 113 9.27 -17.87 12.28
CA VAL A 113 8.90 -16.45 12.12
C VAL A 113 9.68 -15.83 10.96
N GLY A 114 10.99 -16.03 10.91
CA GLY A 114 11.86 -15.54 9.85
C GLY A 114 11.48 -16.07 8.48
N PHE A 115 11.14 -17.36 8.38
CA PHE A 115 10.67 -17.97 7.13
C PHE A 115 9.34 -17.36 6.68
N ILE A 116 8.35 -17.23 7.56
CA ILE A 116 7.04 -16.66 7.22
C ILE A 116 7.20 -15.19 6.78
N VAL A 117 7.95 -14.39 7.53
CA VAL A 117 8.18 -12.98 7.21
C VAL A 117 8.95 -12.85 5.90
N GLY A 118 10.00 -13.63 5.70
CA GLY A 118 10.81 -13.60 4.47
C GLY A 118 10.02 -14.03 3.23
N ALA A 119 9.24 -15.11 3.33
CA ALA A 119 8.39 -15.58 2.23
C ALA A 119 7.32 -14.56 1.86
N ASN A 120 6.67 -13.93 2.85
CA ASN A 120 5.68 -12.89 2.58
C ASN A 120 6.31 -11.59 2.09
N ALA A 121 7.53 -11.25 2.51
CA ALA A 121 8.27 -10.10 1.99
C ALA A 121 8.67 -10.31 0.53
N PHE A 122 9.04 -11.54 0.17
CA PHE A 122 9.28 -11.93 -1.22
C PHE A 122 8.01 -11.81 -2.07
N ILE A 123 6.86 -12.30 -1.58
CA ILE A 123 5.56 -12.05 -2.24
C ILE A 123 5.27 -10.55 -2.31
N GLY A 124 5.59 -9.80 -1.25
CA GLY A 124 5.45 -8.35 -1.16
C GLY A 124 6.23 -7.59 -2.23
N ALA A 125 7.39 -8.09 -2.62
CA ALA A 125 8.24 -7.48 -3.65
C ALA A 125 7.73 -7.67 -5.09
N THR A 126 6.72 -8.53 -5.29
CA THR A 126 6.07 -8.74 -6.59
C THR A 126 5.23 -7.52 -6.99
N PRO A 127 4.96 -7.30 -8.30
CA PRO A 127 4.06 -6.23 -8.71
C PRO A 127 2.69 -6.35 -8.04
N PHE A 128 1.99 -5.23 -7.92
CA PHE A 128 0.67 -5.08 -7.27
C PHE A 128 0.64 -5.23 -5.74
N VAL A 129 1.68 -5.75 -5.11
CA VAL A 129 1.79 -5.76 -3.64
C VAL A 129 2.68 -4.62 -3.20
N ASP A 130 2.29 -3.94 -2.14
CA ASP A 130 3.00 -2.78 -1.64
C ASP A 130 3.99 -3.16 -0.53
N ASN A 131 5.25 -3.34 -0.91
CA ASN A 131 6.31 -3.70 0.03
C ASN A 131 6.70 -2.55 0.96
N SER A 132 6.53 -1.30 0.52
CA SER A 132 6.85 -0.11 1.32
C SER A 132 5.90 0.01 2.52
N GLY A 133 4.60 -0.16 2.27
CA GLY A 133 3.58 -0.23 3.29
C GLY A 133 3.80 -1.41 4.21
N ASN A 134 4.10 -2.60 3.69
CA ASN A 134 4.37 -3.80 4.49
C ASN A 134 5.54 -3.60 5.46
N THR A 135 6.64 -3.01 4.98
CA THR A 135 7.82 -2.69 5.80
C THR A 135 7.47 -1.70 6.90
N ALA A 136 6.76 -0.62 6.56
CA ALA A 136 6.30 0.37 7.54
C ALA A 136 5.34 -0.25 8.57
N GLY A 137 4.39 -1.07 8.12
CA GLY A 137 3.46 -1.81 8.98
C GLY A 137 4.18 -2.71 9.97
N PHE A 138 5.18 -3.47 9.52
CA PHE A 138 6.03 -4.29 10.38
C PHE A 138 6.72 -3.48 11.47
N VAL A 139 7.35 -2.35 11.11
CA VAL A 139 8.03 -1.47 12.06
C VAL A 139 7.05 -0.87 13.06
N PHE A 140 5.92 -0.31 12.61
CA PHE A 140 4.92 0.26 13.50
C PHE A 140 4.31 -0.78 14.43
N GLY A 141 4.02 -1.99 13.93
CA GLY A 141 3.53 -3.10 14.76
C GLY A 141 4.54 -3.51 15.85
N ALA A 142 5.82 -3.62 15.50
CA ALA A 142 6.89 -3.86 16.46
C ALA A 142 6.97 -2.77 17.54
N VAL A 143 6.95 -1.50 17.13
CA VAL A 143 7.01 -0.33 18.02
C VAL A 143 5.81 -0.28 18.98
N ILE A 144 4.59 -0.49 18.49
CA ILE A 144 3.38 -0.55 19.33
C ILE A 144 3.48 -1.72 20.33
N CYS A 145 3.92 -2.90 19.86
CA CYS A 145 4.08 -4.07 20.72
C CYS A 145 5.10 -3.83 21.84
N LEU A 146 6.23 -3.18 21.52
CA LEU A 146 7.23 -2.79 22.51
C LEU A 146 6.64 -1.85 23.56
N GLY A 147 5.90 -0.82 23.13
CA GLY A 147 5.19 0.08 24.04
C GLY A 147 4.24 -0.67 24.99
N ILE A 148 3.43 -1.60 24.47
CA ILE A 148 2.52 -2.42 25.27
C ILE A 148 3.29 -3.29 26.27
N MET A 149 4.34 -3.98 25.84
CA MET A 149 5.14 -4.85 26.69
C MET A 149 5.80 -4.06 27.82
N MET A 150 6.32 -2.87 27.53
CA MET A 150 6.99 -2.01 28.51
C MET A 150 6.00 -1.48 29.56
N VAL A 151 4.85 -0.94 29.15
CA VAL A 151 3.80 -0.46 30.08
C VAL A 151 3.29 -1.58 30.99
N ARG A 152 3.12 -2.81 30.46
CA ARG A 152 2.73 -3.97 31.28
C ARG A 152 3.83 -4.39 32.27
N ARG A 153 5.10 -4.22 31.92
CA ARG A 153 6.24 -4.54 32.78
C ARG A 153 6.34 -3.59 33.97
N GLU A 154 6.10 -2.29 33.77
CA GLU A 154 6.06 -1.29 34.85
C GLU A 154 5.02 -1.63 35.93
N LYS A 155 3.82 -2.08 35.52
CA LYS A 155 2.80 -2.55 36.49
C LYS A 155 3.28 -3.71 37.36
N THR A 156 4.36 -4.39 36.98
CA THR A 156 4.93 -5.54 37.69
C THR A 156 6.20 -5.19 38.48
N ASP A 157 6.88 -4.07 38.20
CA ASP A 157 8.22 -3.76 38.74
C ASP A 157 8.35 -2.27 39.10
N THR A 158 8.46 -1.94 40.39
CA THR A 158 8.15 -0.61 40.97
C THR A 158 9.32 0.35 41.18
N LYS A 159 10.50 0.18 40.54
CA LYS A 159 11.61 1.15 40.73
C LYS A 159 12.35 1.53 39.44
N VAL A 160 12.46 2.86 39.23
CA VAL A 160 13.33 3.64 38.32
C VAL A 160 13.22 3.35 36.81
N GLY A 161 13.00 2.10 36.39
CA GLY A 161 12.79 1.74 34.98
C GLY A 161 11.48 2.24 34.36
N GLY A 162 10.48 2.61 35.19
CA GLY A 162 9.15 3.06 34.76
C GLY A 162 9.18 4.34 33.93
N VAL A 163 10.02 5.32 34.27
CA VAL A 163 10.10 6.60 33.53
C VAL A 163 10.65 6.39 32.12
N LEU A 164 11.74 5.64 31.97
CA LEU A 164 12.31 5.34 30.65
C LEU A 164 11.33 4.53 29.79
N VAL A 165 10.64 3.56 30.41
CA VAL A 165 9.60 2.74 29.79
C VAL A 165 8.42 3.61 29.31
N TYR A 166 7.95 4.51 30.16
CA TYR A 166 6.88 5.44 29.82
C TYR A 166 7.29 6.38 28.68
N VAL A 167 8.52 6.92 28.72
CA VAL A 167 9.06 7.77 27.64
C VAL A 167 9.13 7.02 26.31
N ILE A 168 9.58 5.77 26.30
CA ILE A 168 9.63 4.97 25.06
C ILE A 168 8.21 4.68 24.55
N ALA A 169 7.27 4.32 25.43
CA ALA A 169 5.89 4.06 25.05
C ALA A 169 5.19 5.33 24.51
N VAL A 170 5.39 6.48 25.14
CA VAL A 170 4.89 7.79 24.66
C VAL A 170 5.55 8.16 23.34
N GLY A 171 6.87 7.95 23.21
CA GLY A 171 7.60 8.17 21.96
C GLY A 171 7.08 7.29 20.81
N ALA A 172 6.76 6.03 21.08
CA ALA A 172 6.15 5.11 20.13
C ALA A 172 4.78 5.60 19.63
N VAL A 173 3.92 6.05 20.55
CA VAL A 173 2.61 6.62 20.21
C VAL A 173 2.78 7.93 19.44
N ALA A 174 3.69 8.81 19.87
CA ALA A 174 3.97 10.07 19.19
C ALA A 174 4.50 9.85 17.76
N ALA A 175 5.40 8.89 17.57
CA ALA A 175 5.92 8.53 16.25
C ALA A 175 4.81 7.99 15.32
N LEU A 176 3.91 7.17 15.84
CA LEU A 176 2.75 6.68 15.09
C LEU A 176 1.80 7.83 14.70
N LEU A 177 1.48 8.71 15.65
CA LEU A 177 0.65 9.88 15.39
C LEU A 177 1.32 10.82 14.38
N ALA A 178 2.63 11.04 14.49
CA ALA A 178 3.39 11.84 13.54
C ALA A 178 3.39 11.23 12.14
N ALA A 179 3.52 9.90 12.02
CA ALA A 179 3.42 9.22 10.73
C ALA A 179 2.01 9.36 10.12
N ILE A 180 0.96 9.25 10.93
CA ILE A 180 -0.42 9.42 10.46
C ILE A 180 -0.68 10.88 10.05
N VAL A 181 -0.37 11.84 10.92
CA VAL A 181 -0.61 13.27 10.68
C VAL A 181 0.25 13.78 9.54
N GLY A 182 1.54 13.46 9.53
CA GLY A 182 2.47 13.82 8.45
C GLY A 182 2.07 13.19 7.13
N GLY A 183 1.66 11.91 7.14
CA GLY A 183 1.16 11.23 5.95
C GLY A 183 -0.12 11.88 5.41
N LEU A 184 -1.07 12.25 6.27
CA LEU A 184 -2.29 12.95 5.85
C LEU A 184 -1.98 14.37 5.35
N ALA A 185 -1.06 15.09 6.00
CA ALA A 185 -0.64 16.42 5.58
C ALA A 185 0.05 16.39 4.21
N GLY A 186 0.95 15.43 3.98
CA GLY A 186 1.61 15.24 2.68
C GLY A 186 0.62 14.99 1.55
N LEU A 187 -0.46 14.23 1.81
CA LEU A 187 -1.54 14.00 0.86
C LEU A 187 -2.39 15.25 0.59
N GLN A 188 -2.57 16.12 1.58
CA GLN A 188 -3.42 17.31 1.45
C GLN A 188 -2.67 18.52 0.87
N LEU A 189 -1.36 18.58 1.04
CA LEU A 189 -0.49 19.62 0.51
C LEU A 189 0.01 19.33 -0.92
N ASP A 190 -0.43 18.23 -1.54
CA ASP A 190 0.05 17.75 -2.84
C ASP A 190 1.59 17.61 -2.90
N THR A 191 2.22 17.30 -1.76
CA THR A 191 3.66 17.06 -1.64
C THR A 191 3.96 15.61 -1.21
N PRO A 192 3.58 14.59 -2.01
CA PRO A 192 4.04 13.23 -1.75
C PRO A 192 5.57 13.17 -1.84
N ILE A 193 6.19 12.25 -1.10
CA ILE A 193 7.62 11.90 -1.15
C ILE A 193 7.88 11.06 -2.42
N ALA A 194 7.40 11.54 -3.56
CA ALA A 194 7.40 10.82 -4.83
C ALA A 194 8.81 10.71 -5.43
N GLY A 195 9.10 9.60 -6.11
CA GLY A 195 10.29 9.42 -6.96
C GLY A 195 11.58 9.04 -6.25
N CYS A 196 11.64 9.02 -4.91
CA CYS A 196 12.83 8.56 -4.18
C CYS A 196 12.83 7.04 -3.92
N CYS A 197 11.69 6.36 -4.00
CA CYS A 197 11.49 5.04 -3.39
C CYS A 197 10.58 4.06 -4.17
N ASP A 198 10.39 4.21 -5.48
CA ASP A 198 9.51 3.30 -6.25
C ASP A 198 9.97 1.83 -6.20
N VAL A 199 11.29 1.61 -6.09
CA VAL A 199 11.92 0.29 -5.89
C VAL A 199 11.50 -0.36 -4.57
N TRP A 200 11.11 0.44 -3.57
CA TRP A 200 10.61 -0.05 -2.29
C TRP A 200 9.15 -0.45 -2.36
N VAL A 201 8.38 0.07 -3.31
CA VAL A 201 7.01 -0.41 -3.58
C VAL A 201 7.09 -1.76 -4.30
N CYS A 202 7.87 -1.85 -5.37
CA CYS A 202 8.13 -3.09 -6.12
C CYS A 202 9.61 -3.22 -6.46
N THR A 203 10.23 -4.33 -6.06
CA THR A 203 11.67 -4.55 -6.28
C THR A 203 11.89 -5.26 -7.62
N PRO A 204 12.69 -4.71 -8.56
CA PRO A 204 12.89 -5.33 -9.86
C PRO A 204 13.64 -6.67 -9.73
N SER A 205 13.24 -7.65 -10.54
CA SER A 205 13.80 -9.01 -10.52
C SER A 205 13.85 -9.59 -11.94
N SER A 206 14.59 -10.68 -12.14
CA SER A 206 14.51 -11.46 -13.39
C SER A 206 13.17 -12.22 -13.51
N LEU A 207 12.51 -12.46 -12.38
CA LEU A 207 11.25 -13.22 -12.29
C LEU A 207 10.00 -12.38 -12.56
N TRP A 208 10.06 -11.05 -12.40
CA TRP A 208 8.93 -10.14 -12.62
C TRP A 208 9.40 -8.73 -12.98
N ARG A 209 8.49 -7.93 -13.58
CA ARG A 209 8.77 -6.54 -13.96
C ARG A 209 7.80 -5.60 -13.25
N CYS A 210 8.33 -4.53 -12.66
CA CYS A 210 7.57 -3.51 -11.94
C CYS A 210 6.99 -2.40 -12.84
N ASN A 211 6.66 -2.70 -14.10
CA ASN A 211 6.25 -1.68 -15.07
C ASN A 211 4.73 -1.41 -15.01
N ALA A 212 4.34 -0.22 -14.57
CA ALA A 212 2.96 0.27 -14.54
C ALA A 212 2.24 0.19 -15.91
N SER A 213 2.96 0.33 -17.02
CA SER A 213 2.39 0.32 -18.39
C SER A 213 1.83 -1.04 -18.81
N ARG A 214 2.27 -2.13 -18.16
CA ARG A 214 1.78 -3.51 -18.41
C ARG A 214 0.64 -3.90 -17.46
N ILE A 215 0.32 -3.02 -16.52
CA ILE A 215 -0.69 -3.15 -15.46
C ILE A 215 -1.99 -2.42 -15.86
N ASN A 216 -1.98 -1.74 -17.01
CA ASN A 216 -3.13 -0.98 -17.47
C ASN A 216 -4.32 -1.91 -17.75
N ILE A 217 -5.49 -1.46 -17.27
CA ILE A 217 -6.81 -2.02 -17.57
C ILE A 217 -7.06 -1.97 -19.09
N CYS A 218 -6.30 -1.17 -19.82
CA CYS A 218 -6.41 -0.96 -21.25
C CYS A 218 -5.11 -1.28 -21.98
N THR A 219 -5.20 -1.95 -23.12
CA THR A 219 -4.05 -2.20 -24.00
C THR A 219 -3.87 -1.05 -24.97
N LEU A 220 -2.67 -0.47 -24.98
CA LEU A 220 -2.28 0.53 -25.97
C LEU A 220 -1.68 -0.19 -27.18
N THR A 221 -2.29 -0.04 -28.36
CA THR A 221 -1.78 -0.56 -29.63
C THR A 221 -1.60 0.58 -30.61
N THR A 222 -0.49 0.61 -31.34
CA THR A 222 -0.26 1.58 -32.42
C THR A 222 -0.84 1.03 -33.71
N TYR A 223 -1.92 1.64 -34.22
CA TYR A 223 -2.45 1.33 -35.54
C TYR A 223 -3.01 2.58 -36.23
N VAL A 224 -2.69 2.69 -37.53
CA VAL A 224 -3.04 3.76 -38.49
C VAL A 224 -2.40 5.11 -38.15
N ASN A 225 -1.47 5.55 -39.00
CA ASN A 225 -0.85 6.89 -39.00
C ASN A 225 -0.26 7.36 -37.65
N ASP A 226 0.53 6.52 -36.97
CA ASP A 226 1.26 6.84 -35.72
C ASP A 226 0.40 7.27 -34.51
N THR A 227 -0.93 7.20 -34.59
CA THR A 227 -1.80 7.46 -33.44
C THR A 227 -1.92 6.24 -32.52
N PRO A 228 -1.64 6.36 -31.20
CA PRO A 228 -1.88 5.27 -30.26
C PRO A 228 -3.38 5.06 -30.03
N ILE A 229 -3.82 3.80 -30.11
CA ILE A 229 -5.18 3.35 -29.82
C ILE A 229 -5.19 2.69 -28.45
N LEU A 230 -6.08 3.15 -27.58
CA LEU A 230 -6.34 2.61 -26.26
C LEU A 230 -7.54 1.68 -26.31
N THR A 231 -7.35 0.41 -25.98
CA THR A 231 -8.39 -0.63 -25.99
C THR A 231 -8.80 -0.97 -24.56
N CYS A 232 -10.06 -0.73 -24.20
CA CYS A 232 -10.66 -1.06 -22.91
C CYS A 232 -10.90 -2.57 -22.75
N PRO A 233 -11.03 -3.08 -21.50
CA PRO A 233 -11.38 -4.48 -21.26
C PRO A 233 -12.75 -4.87 -21.82
N GLN A 234 -13.67 -3.91 -21.94
CA GLN A 234 -14.99 -4.13 -22.52
C GLN A 234 -14.95 -4.21 -24.06
N GLY A 235 -13.77 -4.07 -24.69
CA GLY A 235 -13.58 -4.13 -26.14
C GLY A 235 -13.64 -2.78 -26.86
N ASN A 236 -14.01 -1.69 -26.16
CA ASN A 236 -14.04 -0.34 -26.72
C ASN A 236 -12.63 0.14 -27.08
N LYS A 237 -12.49 0.85 -28.20
CA LYS A 237 -11.21 1.38 -28.68
C LYS A 237 -11.30 2.89 -28.85
N PHE A 238 -10.29 3.61 -28.37
CA PHE A 238 -10.20 5.07 -28.42
C PHE A 238 -8.87 5.49 -29.02
N ALA A 239 -8.88 6.29 -30.08
CA ALA A 239 -7.66 6.96 -30.55
C ALA A 239 -7.30 8.06 -29.55
N VAL A 240 -6.06 8.05 -29.05
CA VAL A 240 -5.58 9.00 -28.04
C VAL A 240 -4.32 9.66 -28.52
N SER A 241 -4.18 10.96 -28.25
CA SER A 241 -2.96 11.71 -28.54
C SER A 241 -2.15 11.80 -27.25
N LEU A 242 -1.05 11.05 -27.14
CA LEU A 242 -0.12 11.15 -26.02
C LEU A 242 0.97 12.16 -26.38
N GLY A 243 1.22 13.12 -25.48
CA GLY A 243 2.30 14.08 -25.64
C GLY A 243 3.67 13.39 -25.52
N SER A 244 4.69 13.96 -26.17
CA SER A 244 6.08 13.53 -25.98
C SER A 244 6.50 13.79 -24.53
N GLY A 245 6.42 12.78 -23.67
CA GLY A 245 6.68 12.88 -22.22
C GLY A 245 5.56 12.35 -21.31
N SER A 246 4.46 11.82 -21.86
CA SER A 246 3.41 11.19 -21.04
C SER A 246 3.95 10.03 -20.20
N THR A 247 3.68 10.07 -18.90
CA THR A 247 4.05 9.04 -17.93
C THR A 247 3.08 7.86 -17.99
N ALA A 248 3.47 6.72 -17.38
CA ALA A 248 2.56 5.58 -17.27
C ALA A 248 1.28 5.92 -16.48
N GLY A 249 1.37 6.85 -15.52
CA GLY A 249 0.23 7.38 -14.77
C GLY A 249 -0.75 8.16 -15.64
N ASP A 250 -0.27 8.96 -16.59
CA ASP A 250 -1.11 9.72 -17.52
C ASP A 250 -1.92 8.80 -18.45
N VAL A 251 -1.27 7.74 -18.95
CA VAL A 251 -1.92 6.72 -19.79
C VAL A 251 -3.00 5.97 -18.99
N GLN A 252 -2.72 5.63 -17.74
CA GLN A 252 -3.67 4.96 -16.86
C GLN A 252 -4.85 5.86 -16.50
N ALA A 253 -4.62 7.15 -16.22
CA ALA A 253 -5.69 8.12 -15.96
C ALA A 253 -6.61 8.29 -17.18
N LEU A 254 -6.03 8.33 -18.38
CA LEU A 254 -6.78 8.40 -19.64
C LEU A 254 -7.59 7.11 -19.91
N CYS A 255 -6.98 5.94 -19.68
CA CYS A 255 -7.63 4.63 -19.72
C CYS A 255 -8.84 4.59 -18.77
N GLU A 256 -8.67 5.02 -17.54
CA GLU A 256 -9.75 5.03 -16.56
C GLU A 256 -10.85 6.03 -16.92
N SER A 257 -10.51 7.19 -17.48
CA SER A 257 -11.50 8.15 -17.96
C SER A 257 -12.33 7.56 -19.09
N LEU A 258 -11.68 7.06 -20.14
CA LEU A 258 -12.34 6.60 -21.36
C LEU A 258 -13.12 5.30 -21.18
N CYS A 259 -12.66 4.41 -20.30
CA CYS A 259 -13.31 3.10 -20.08
C CYS A 259 -14.32 3.07 -18.92
N SER A 260 -14.37 4.11 -18.07
CA SER A 260 -15.37 4.20 -16.99
C SER A 260 -16.66 4.91 -17.43
N THR A 261 -16.56 5.91 -18.30
CA THR A 261 -17.72 6.37 -19.07
C THR A 261 -17.97 5.36 -20.17
N GLY A 262 -19.04 4.58 -20.09
CA GLY A 262 -19.59 3.87 -21.23
C GLY A 262 -20.11 4.86 -22.28
N ALA A 263 -19.21 5.66 -22.86
CA ALA A 263 -19.54 6.61 -23.90
C ALA A 263 -19.80 5.81 -25.17
N ASN A 264 -21.06 5.41 -25.33
CA ASN A 264 -21.65 5.23 -26.65
C ASN A 264 -21.56 6.57 -27.39
N MET A 265 -20.41 6.88 -27.96
CA MET A 265 -20.37 7.73 -29.14
C MET A 265 -20.36 6.80 -30.35
N VAL A 266 -21.58 6.53 -30.83
CA VAL A 266 -21.81 6.26 -32.24
C VAL A 266 -21.14 7.41 -33.00
N SER A 267 -20.08 7.14 -33.76
CA SER A 267 -19.60 8.08 -34.76
C SER A 267 -20.71 8.22 -35.81
N SER A 268 -21.56 9.22 -35.63
CA SER A 268 -22.46 9.68 -36.67
C SER A 268 -21.70 10.70 -37.51
N GLY A 269 -21.64 10.41 -38.81
CA GLY A 269 -21.60 11.42 -39.86
C GLY A 269 -20.22 11.98 -40.18
N GLY A 270 -19.69 11.58 -41.33
CA GLY A 270 -18.82 12.44 -42.10
C GLY A 270 -19.53 13.75 -42.44
N GLY A 271 -18.76 14.83 -42.47
CA GLY A 271 -19.24 16.16 -42.79
C GLY A 271 -18.06 17.13 -42.86
N SER A 272 -17.52 17.26 -44.06
CA SER A 272 -16.57 18.26 -44.54
C SER A 272 -16.96 19.71 -44.23
N SER A 273 -15.99 20.62 -44.45
CA SER A 273 -16.02 22.09 -44.40
C SER A 273 -15.77 22.68 -43.00
N GLY A 274 -14.88 23.64 -42.78
CA GLY A 274 -14.02 24.46 -43.64
C GLY A 274 -13.52 25.60 -42.73
N TYR A 275 -12.25 26.00 -42.85
CA TYR A 275 -11.79 27.28 -42.30
C TYR A 275 -12.63 28.41 -42.96
N PRO A 276 -12.97 29.49 -42.23
CA PRO A 276 -12.15 30.66 -42.40
C PRO A 276 -11.93 31.52 -41.15
N ASP A 277 -11.05 32.46 -41.40
CA ASP A 277 -10.34 33.46 -40.62
C ASP A 277 -11.20 34.64 -40.11
N THR A 278 -10.55 35.49 -39.31
CA THR A 278 -10.78 36.94 -39.08
C THR A 278 -11.88 37.47 -38.14
N SER A 279 -11.38 38.10 -37.07
CA SER A 279 -11.60 39.51 -36.67
C SER A 279 -12.90 39.96 -36.00
N GLN A 280 -12.71 40.70 -34.89
CA GLN A 280 -13.52 41.84 -34.36
C GLN A 280 -14.98 41.51 -33.97
N ARG A 281 -15.51 41.84 -32.79
CA ARG A 281 -15.32 42.89 -31.78
C ARG A 281 -15.99 42.41 -30.49
#